data_AF-A0A6A6MRJ2-F1
#
_entry.id   AF-A0A6A6MRJ2-F1
#
_cell.length_a   1.000
_cell.length_b   1.000
_cell.length_c   1.000
_cell.angle_alpha   90.00
_cell.angle_beta   90.00
_cell.angle_gamma   90.00
#
_symmetry.space_group_name_H-M   'P 1'
#
loop_
_entity.id
_entity.type
_entity.pdbx_description
1 polymer ?
#
loop_
_entity_poly.entity_id
_entity_poly.type
_entity_poly.pdbx_seq_one_letter_code
_entity_poly.pdbx_strand_id
1 'polypeptide(L)'
;MLKALANSGIEVMVGITNGEVLGIGESPAAAAAWINKNVASYVPSTNITAIAVGNEVLTSIPNAAAVLVPAMNYLHKALVSSNLNFQVKVSTPQSMDVIPKPFPPSTATFSSTWNSTIYQLLQFLKNTNSMFDAMVDATYYAIDTFNISGIPIIVTETGWPWLGGANEPDATVENAETFNNNLIRRVLNDSGPPIYTLGLSTSNRITGNSSVTFCAAKQNADSAKLQEGLNWACGQGGANCTAIQQGHPCYLPNTYQNHASYAYNDYYQKMHSTGGTCDFDGTATTTTVDPSYGSCIFTGSSNSSTSGRIFPPVAFGPISPQGGSSSLSFETSKAQSLLSSAFLALILL
;
A
#
# COMPACT_ATOMS: atom_id res chain seq x y z
N MET A 1 -16.19 15.02 -24.39
CA MET A 1 -15.74 15.97 -23.36
C MET A 1 -14.26 16.31 -23.50
N LEU A 2 -13.32 15.44 -23.13
CA LEU A 2 -11.87 15.74 -23.03
C LEU A 2 -11.27 16.64 -24.14
N LYS A 3 -11.53 16.36 -25.43
CA LYS A 3 -11.04 17.21 -26.55
C LYS A 3 -11.42 18.69 -26.48
N ALA A 4 -12.53 19.03 -25.82
CA ALA A 4 -12.97 20.42 -25.63
C ALA A 4 -12.26 21.13 -24.45
N LEU A 5 -11.57 20.38 -23.59
CA LEU A 5 -10.71 20.89 -22.51
C LEU A 5 -9.24 20.98 -22.95
N ALA A 6 -8.93 20.61 -24.20
CA ALA A 6 -7.57 20.64 -24.71
C ALA A 6 -7.01 22.07 -24.76
N ASN A 7 -5.79 22.25 -24.24
CA ASN A 7 -5.08 23.52 -24.08
C ASN A 7 -5.81 24.57 -23.20
N SER A 8 -6.83 24.19 -22.43
CA SER A 8 -7.56 25.09 -21.53
C SER A 8 -6.83 25.42 -20.22
N GLY A 9 -5.81 24.62 -19.86
CA GLY A 9 -5.14 24.66 -18.56
C GLY A 9 -5.91 23.98 -17.42
N ILE A 10 -7.20 23.64 -17.63
CA ILE A 10 -8.05 23.00 -16.62
C ILE A 10 -7.53 21.58 -16.32
N GLU A 11 -7.32 21.28 -15.04
CA GLU A 11 -6.99 19.94 -14.55
C GLU A 11 -8.21 19.01 -14.57
N VAL A 12 -8.00 17.75 -14.92
CA VAL A 12 -9.09 16.78 -15.12
C VAL A 12 -8.81 15.47 -14.40
N MET A 13 -9.76 15.06 -13.56
CA MET A 13 -9.91 13.69 -13.07
C MET A 13 -10.84 12.92 -14.02
N VAL A 14 -10.45 11.72 -14.46
CA VAL A 14 -11.24 10.88 -15.37
C VAL A 14 -11.85 9.71 -14.60
N GLY A 15 -13.18 9.62 -14.57
CA GLY A 15 -13.90 8.51 -13.95
C GLY A 15 -13.88 7.23 -14.80
N ILE A 16 -13.72 6.10 -14.12
CA ILE A 16 -14.06 4.74 -14.56
C ILE A 16 -15.39 4.40 -13.91
N THR A 17 -16.35 3.88 -14.67
CA THR A 17 -17.66 3.49 -14.10
C THR A 17 -17.58 2.16 -13.34
N ASN A 18 -18.48 1.93 -12.37
CA ASN A 18 -18.52 0.69 -11.58
C ASN A 18 -18.64 -0.59 -12.44
N GLY A 19 -19.27 -0.52 -13.63
CA GLY A 19 -19.30 -1.63 -14.58
C GLY A 19 -17.97 -1.88 -15.31
N GLU A 20 -17.20 -0.83 -15.58
CA GLU A 20 -15.86 -0.95 -16.19
C GLU A 20 -14.81 -1.49 -15.20
N VAL A 21 -14.93 -1.19 -13.90
CA VAL A 21 -13.99 -1.68 -12.87
C VAL A 21 -13.84 -3.22 -12.92
N LEU A 22 -14.93 -3.94 -13.21
CA LEU A 22 -14.93 -5.40 -13.31
C LEU A 22 -14.01 -5.90 -14.44
N GLY A 23 -14.29 -5.52 -15.69
CA GLY A 23 -13.47 -5.93 -16.84
C GLY A 23 -12.03 -5.40 -16.82
N ILE A 24 -11.79 -4.26 -16.16
CA ILE A 24 -10.42 -3.73 -15.93
C ILE A 24 -9.68 -4.56 -14.87
N GLY A 25 -10.36 -5.03 -13.82
CA GLY A 25 -9.79 -5.91 -12.79
C GLY A 25 -9.51 -7.34 -13.27
N GLU A 26 -10.19 -7.80 -14.32
CA GLU A 26 -9.97 -9.13 -14.92
C GLU A 26 -8.61 -9.28 -15.62
N SER A 27 -8.07 -8.23 -16.26
CA SER A 27 -6.80 -8.36 -16.98
C SER A 27 -5.96 -7.08 -17.12
N PRO A 28 -4.61 -7.18 -17.09
CA PRO A 28 -3.71 -6.07 -17.40
C PRO A 28 -3.93 -5.49 -18.81
N ALA A 29 -4.35 -6.33 -19.77
CA ALA A 29 -4.60 -5.92 -21.14
C ALA A 29 -5.81 -4.99 -21.26
N ALA A 30 -6.89 -5.26 -20.52
CA ALA A 30 -8.07 -4.38 -20.46
C ALA A 30 -7.72 -3.02 -19.86
N ALA A 31 -6.95 -3.01 -18.74
CA ALA A 31 -6.46 -1.77 -18.14
C ALA A 31 -5.57 -0.95 -19.09
N ALA A 32 -4.63 -1.60 -19.79
CA ALA A 32 -3.76 -0.93 -20.77
C ALA A 32 -4.55 -0.39 -21.97
N ALA A 33 -5.55 -1.13 -22.47
CA ALA A 33 -6.43 -0.66 -23.52
C ALA A 33 -7.26 0.55 -23.07
N TRP A 34 -7.76 0.55 -21.82
CA TRP A 34 -8.51 1.67 -21.25
C TRP A 34 -7.64 2.93 -21.11
N ILE A 35 -6.43 2.81 -20.53
CA ILE A 35 -5.47 3.93 -20.41
C ILE A 35 -5.10 4.52 -21.77
N ASN A 36 -4.80 3.67 -22.76
CA ASN A 36 -4.47 4.14 -24.11
C ASN A 36 -5.65 4.83 -24.81
N LYS A 37 -6.88 4.31 -24.62
CA LYS A 37 -8.11 4.87 -25.22
C LYS A 37 -8.53 6.19 -24.56
N ASN A 38 -8.45 6.29 -23.24
CA ASN A 38 -9.14 7.33 -22.45
C ASN A 38 -8.19 8.34 -21.78
N VAL A 39 -6.88 8.09 -21.72
CA VAL A 39 -5.89 8.99 -21.10
C VAL A 39 -4.76 9.35 -22.07
N ALA A 40 -3.98 8.37 -22.53
CA ALA A 40 -2.78 8.62 -23.35
C ALA A 40 -3.09 9.20 -24.74
N SER A 41 -4.32 9.02 -25.23
CA SER A 41 -4.84 9.63 -26.47
C SER A 41 -5.19 11.13 -26.34
N TYR A 42 -5.20 11.68 -25.12
CA TYR A 42 -5.55 13.08 -24.83
C TYR A 42 -4.39 13.86 -24.18
N VAL A 43 -3.54 13.21 -23.39
CA VAL A 43 -2.29 13.80 -22.86
C VAL A 43 -1.28 13.99 -24.02
N PRO A 44 -0.51 15.09 -24.09
CA PRO A 44 -0.47 16.24 -23.16
C PRO A 44 -1.50 17.34 -23.47
N SER A 45 -2.29 17.22 -24.54
CA SER A 45 -3.22 18.29 -24.95
C SER A 45 -4.29 18.62 -23.90
N THR A 46 -4.76 17.62 -23.16
CA THR A 46 -5.67 17.78 -22.00
C THR A 46 -4.87 17.50 -20.73
N ASN A 47 -4.95 18.37 -19.72
CA ASN A 47 -4.20 18.21 -18.47
C ASN A 47 -4.91 17.21 -17.53
N ILE A 48 -4.82 15.93 -17.85
CA ILE A 48 -5.32 14.85 -17.00
C ILE A 48 -4.32 14.63 -15.86
N THR A 49 -4.78 14.78 -14.62
CA THR A 49 -3.95 14.62 -13.41
C THR A 49 -4.37 13.41 -12.57
N ALA A 50 -5.58 12.90 -12.75
CA ALA A 50 -6.14 11.84 -11.91
C ALA A 50 -7.10 10.89 -12.65
N ILE A 51 -7.25 9.68 -12.10
CA ILE A 51 -8.25 8.68 -12.47
C ILE A 51 -9.02 8.28 -11.20
N ALA A 52 -10.35 8.40 -11.25
CA ALA A 52 -11.26 7.89 -10.23
C ALA A 52 -11.70 6.48 -10.61
N VAL A 53 -11.25 5.46 -9.89
CA VAL A 53 -11.56 4.05 -10.15
C VAL A 53 -12.89 3.69 -9.49
N GLY A 54 -13.97 3.78 -10.27
CA GLY A 54 -15.34 3.59 -9.79
C GLY A 54 -15.87 4.76 -8.98
N ASN A 55 -17.08 4.59 -8.45
CA ASN A 55 -17.70 5.46 -7.46
C ASN A 55 -18.22 4.61 -6.31
N GLU A 56 -17.77 4.90 -5.08
CA GLU A 56 -18.22 4.23 -3.86
C GLU A 56 -18.15 2.69 -3.94
N VAL A 57 -17.09 2.16 -4.56
CA VAL A 57 -17.02 0.78 -5.02
C VAL A 57 -17.22 -0.24 -3.90
N LEU A 58 -16.69 0.01 -2.71
CA LEU A 58 -16.79 -0.89 -1.56
C LEU A 58 -18.22 -1.03 -1.00
N THR A 59 -19.02 0.04 -1.06
CA THR A 59 -20.43 0.00 -0.62
C THR A 59 -21.39 -0.37 -1.76
N SER A 60 -21.00 -0.11 -3.02
CA SER A 60 -21.85 -0.29 -4.21
C SER A 60 -21.74 -1.65 -4.91
N ILE A 61 -20.62 -2.38 -4.80
CA ILE A 61 -20.40 -3.62 -5.56
C ILE A 61 -20.18 -4.83 -4.62
N PRO A 62 -20.99 -5.90 -4.72
CA PRO A 62 -20.72 -7.15 -4.00
C PRO A 62 -19.33 -7.71 -4.30
N ASN A 63 -18.58 -8.07 -3.27
CA ASN A 63 -17.20 -8.57 -3.36
C ASN A 63 -16.17 -7.59 -3.98
N ALA A 64 -16.49 -6.28 -4.04
CA ALA A 64 -15.64 -5.19 -4.55
C ALA A 64 -14.13 -5.33 -4.24
N ALA A 65 -13.82 -5.73 -3.01
CA ALA A 65 -12.46 -5.93 -2.50
C ALA A 65 -11.56 -6.78 -3.40
N ALA A 66 -12.11 -7.85 -4.00
CA ALA A 66 -11.37 -8.78 -4.84
C ALA A 66 -10.99 -8.21 -6.22
N VAL A 67 -11.56 -7.06 -6.60
CA VAL A 67 -11.46 -6.51 -7.96
C VAL A 67 -10.88 -5.10 -7.99
N LEU A 68 -11.24 -4.25 -7.01
CA LEU A 68 -10.83 -2.85 -6.94
C LEU A 68 -9.31 -2.69 -6.89
N VAL A 69 -8.64 -3.32 -5.92
CA VAL A 69 -7.19 -3.19 -5.74
C VAL A 69 -6.41 -3.78 -6.93
N PRO A 70 -6.77 -4.96 -7.50
CA PRO A 70 -6.19 -5.43 -8.76
C PRO A 70 -6.39 -4.46 -9.93
N ALA A 71 -7.59 -3.90 -10.13
CA ALA A 71 -7.87 -2.94 -11.20
C ALA A 71 -6.98 -1.68 -11.08
N MET A 72 -6.88 -1.10 -9.87
CA MET A 72 -6.00 0.05 -9.59
C MET A 72 -4.52 -0.27 -9.87
N ASN A 73 -4.06 -1.47 -9.50
CA ASN A 73 -2.70 -1.94 -9.78
C ASN A 73 -2.43 -2.11 -11.29
N TYR A 74 -3.39 -2.63 -12.06
CA TYR A 74 -3.24 -2.77 -13.52
C TYR A 74 -3.27 -1.42 -14.24
N LEU A 75 -4.14 -0.49 -13.82
CA LEU A 75 -4.18 0.88 -14.33
C LEU A 75 -2.86 1.62 -14.05
N HIS A 76 -2.31 1.50 -12.83
CA HIS A 76 -1.02 2.10 -12.50
C HIS A 76 0.14 1.49 -13.32
N LYS A 77 0.19 0.17 -13.49
CA LYS A 77 1.20 -0.51 -14.33
C LYS A 77 1.11 -0.09 -15.81
N ALA A 78 -0.11 0.14 -16.32
CA ALA A 78 -0.31 0.70 -17.65
C ALA A 78 0.18 2.16 -17.74
N LEU A 79 -0.13 3.02 -16.76
CA LEU A 79 0.42 4.38 -16.69
C LEU A 79 1.95 4.42 -16.62
N VAL A 80 2.59 3.52 -15.86
CA VAL A 80 4.05 3.37 -15.83
C VAL A 80 4.59 2.98 -17.21
N SER A 81 3.93 2.03 -17.88
CA SER A 81 4.30 1.56 -19.23
C SER A 81 4.17 2.65 -20.30
N SER A 82 3.25 3.62 -20.11
CA SER A 82 3.10 4.82 -20.95
C SER A 82 3.94 6.03 -20.46
N ASN A 83 4.73 5.88 -19.38
CA ASN A 83 5.48 6.97 -18.71
C ASN A 83 4.60 8.15 -18.23
N LEU A 84 3.34 7.87 -17.87
CA LEU A 84 2.34 8.85 -17.41
C LEU A 84 2.15 8.86 -15.88
N ASN A 85 2.68 7.88 -15.15
CA ASN A 85 2.54 7.69 -13.69
C ASN A 85 3.04 8.84 -12.81
N PHE A 86 3.82 9.76 -13.39
CA PHE A 86 4.31 10.97 -12.72
C PHE A 86 3.31 12.13 -12.79
N GLN A 87 2.50 12.21 -13.86
CA GLN A 87 1.44 13.22 -14.04
C GLN A 87 0.07 12.71 -13.59
N VAL A 88 -0.28 11.47 -13.95
CA VAL A 88 -1.60 10.88 -13.72
C VAL A 88 -1.56 9.97 -12.50
N LYS A 89 -2.40 10.27 -11.51
CA LYS A 89 -2.60 9.47 -10.29
C LYS A 89 -3.86 8.61 -10.37
N VAL A 90 -3.91 7.57 -9.54
CA VAL A 90 -5.00 6.59 -9.51
C VAL A 90 -5.56 6.54 -8.10
N SER A 91 -6.81 6.93 -7.93
CA SER A 91 -7.53 6.83 -6.65
C SER A 91 -8.94 6.27 -6.89
N THR A 92 -9.79 6.26 -5.85
CA THR A 92 -11.12 5.67 -5.89
C THR A 92 -12.02 6.38 -4.85
N PRO A 93 -13.03 7.17 -5.29
CA PRO A 93 -14.01 7.80 -4.41
C PRO A 93 -14.63 6.82 -3.42
N GLN A 94 -14.48 7.11 -2.12
CA GLN A 94 -15.05 6.28 -1.05
C GLN A 94 -16.26 6.96 -0.41
N SER A 95 -17.32 6.18 -0.21
CA SER A 95 -18.49 6.61 0.56
C SER A 95 -18.12 6.86 2.01
N MET A 96 -18.77 7.81 2.67
CA MET A 96 -18.58 8.01 4.12
C MET A 96 -18.96 6.75 4.92
N ASP A 97 -19.84 5.89 4.41
CA ASP A 97 -20.25 4.64 5.07
C ASP A 97 -19.10 3.61 5.23
N VAL A 98 -17.91 3.82 4.65
CA VAL A 98 -16.71 3.03 5.00
C VAL A 98 -16.13 3.41 6.37
N ILE A 99 -16.54 4.54 6.95
CA ILE A 99 -16.18 5.04 8.30
C ILE A 99 -17.47 5.15 9.14
N PRO A 100 -17.75 4.18 10.03
CA PRO A 100 -18.98 4.20 10.84
C PRO A 100 -19.08 5.47 11.70
N LYS A 101 -20.16 6.24 11.48
CA LYS A 101 -20.46 7.60 12.02
C LYS A 101 -19.78 7.90 13.38
N PRO A 102 -18.56 8.49 13.37
CA PRO A 102 -17.76 8.62 14.57
C PRO A 102 -18.01 9.96 15.27
N PHE A 103 -18.16 9.91 16.60
CA PHE A 103 -18.26 11.12 17.42
C PHE A 103 -17.49 10.95 18.73
N PRO A 104 -16.52 11.83 19.05
CA PRO A 104 -15.97 12.88 18.20
C PRO A 104 -15.22 12.31 16.96
N PRO A 105 -14.94 13.11 15.91
CA PRO A 105 -14.22 12.62 14.72
C PRO A 105 -12.85 11.99 14.99
N SER A 106 -12.21 12.32 16.13
CA SER A 106 -10.97 11.70 16.59
C SER A 106 -11.08 10.24 17.06
N THR A 107 -12.29 9.66 17.07
CA THR A 107 -12.51 8.22 17.27
C THR A 107 -12.85 7.49 15.97
N ALA A 108 -12.69 8.13 14.81
CA ALA A 108 -12.94 7.53 13.51
C ALA A 108 -12.01 6.33 13.26
N THR A 109 -12.63 5.21 12.88
CA THR A 109 -11.95 4.00 12.41
C THR A 109 -12.65 3.52 11.14
N PHE A 110 -11.93 2.83 10.25
CA PHE A 110 -12.58 2.18 9.12
C PHE A 110 -13.41 0.98 9.56
N SER A 111 -14.53 0.73 8.88
CA SER A 111 -15.40 -0.42 9.14
C SER A 111 -14.62 -1.73 9.08
N SER A 112 -14.78 -2.57 10.11
CA SER A 112 -14.05 -3.83 10.25
C SER A 112 -14.27 -4.79 9.06
N THR A 113 -15.46 -4.74 8.44
CA THR A 113 -15.81 -5.44 7.19
C THR A 113 -14.81 -5.18 6.06
N TRP A 114 -14.28 -3.95 5.97
CA TRP A 114 -13.41 -3.51 4.89
C TRP A 114 -11.93 -3.42 5.27
N ASN A 115 -11.57 -3.73 6.52
CA ASN A 115 -10.24 -3.49 7.10
C ASN A 115 -9.08 -3.97 6.19
N SER A 116 -9.09 -5.25 5.77
CA SER A 116 -8.06 -5.81 4.86
C SER A 116 -7.99 -5.08 3.51
N THR A 117 -9.14 -4.70 2.96
CA THR A 117 -9.27 -4.01 1.67
C THR A 117 -8.78 -2.57 1.75
N ILE A 118 -9.16 -1.85 2.80
CA ILE A 118 -8.71 -0.48 3.07
C ILE A 118 -7.21 -0.47 3.32
N TYR A 119 -6.67 -1.43 4.09
CA TYR A 119 -5.22 -1.55 4.28
C TYR A 119 -4.48 -1.73 2.95
N GLN A 120 -4.95 -2.62 2.07
CA GLN A 120 -4.38 -2.80 0.73
C GLN A 120 -4.51 -1.54 -0.15
N LEU A 121 -5.65 -0.84 -0.08
CA LEU A 121 -5.89 0.43 -0.78
C LEU A 121 -4.94 1.53 -0.29
N LEU A 122 -4.84 1.76 1.01
CA LEU A 122 -3.96 2.77 1.60
C LEU A 122 -2.50 2.49 1.30
N GLN A 123 -2.07 1.22 1.34
CA GLN A 123 -0.71 0.85 0.91
C GLN A 123 -0.48 1.10 -0.58
N PHE A 124 -1.46 0.82 -1.46
CA PHE A 124 -1.37 1.17 -2.88
C PHE A 124 -1.25 2.70 -3.09
N LEU A 125 -2.08 3.50 -2.42
CA LEU A 125 -2.08 4.97 -2.56
C LEU A 125 -0.76 5.58 -2.06
N LYS A 126 -0.27 5.12 -0.89
CA LYS A 126 1.03 5.50 -0.34
C LYS A 126 2.18 5.16 -1.30
N ASN A 127 2.23 3.93 -1.79
CA ASN A 127 3.31 3.45 -2.65
C ASN A 127 3.32 4.08 -4.06
N THR A 128 2.17 4.56 -4.55
CA THR A 128 2.06 5.25 -5.86
C THR A 128 2.14 6.78 -5.77
N ASN A 129 2.26 7.31 -4.55
CA ASN A 129 2.13 8.73 -4.20
C ASN A 129 0.84 9.31 -4.80
N SER A 130 -0.30 8.80 -4.32
CA SER A 130 -1.66 9.11 -4.77
C SER A 130 -2.54 9.50 -3.56
N MET A 131 -3.67 10.14 -3.82
CA MET A 131 -4.61 10.67 -2.82
C MET A 131 -5.66 9.66 -2.37
N PHE A 132 -6.31 9.90 -1.23
CA PHE A 132 -7.55 9.23 -0.81
C PHE A 132 -8.74 10.19 -0.94
N ASP A 133 -9.85 9.73 -1.50
CA ASP A 133 -10.97 10.58 -1.93
C ASP A 133 -12.15 10.46 -0.94
N ALA A 134 -12.22 11.32 0.09
CA ALA A 134 -13.25 11.29 1.17
C ALA A 134 -13.27 12.56 2.09
N MET A 135 -14.17 12.57 3.09
CA MET A 135 -14.29 13.65 4.09
C MET A 135 -13.08 13.76 5.03
N VAL A 136 -12.46 14.95 5.11
CA VAL A 136 -11.08 15.11 5.58
C VAL A 136 -10.82 14.68 7.03
N ASP A 137 -11.47 15.27 8.04
CA ASP A 137 -11.15 15.02 9.47
C ASP A 137 -11.30 13.54 9.88
N ALA A 138 -12.47 12.95 9.62
CA ALA A 138 -12.74 11.56 10.00
C ALA A 138 -11.88 10.57 9.19
N THR A 139 -11.60 10.86 7.93
CA THR A 139 -10.70 10.03 7.10
C THR A 139 -9.26 10.12 7.59
N TYR A 140 -8.78 11.29 7.99
CA TYR A 140 -7.42 11.46 8.53
C TYR A 140 -7.20 10.55 9.74
N TYR A 141 -8.10 10.60 10.72
CA TYR A 141 -8.03 9.73 11.90
C TYR A 141 -8.21 8.25 11.58
N ALA A 142 -9.13 7.89 10.68
CA ALA A 142 -9.30 6.50 10.26
C ALA A 142 -8.05 5.94 9.57
N ILE A 143 -7.33 6.75 8.78
CA ILE A 143 -6.05 6.38 8.15
C ILE A 143 -4.92 6.26 9.19
N ASP A 144 -4.86 7.16 10.17
CA ASP A 144 -3.88 7.12 11.26
C ASP A 144 -3.97 5.81 12.08
N THR A 145 -5.16 5.22 12.22
CA THR A 145 -5.32 3.91 12.89
C THR A 145 -4.59 2.75 12.21
N PHE A 146 -4.20 2.88 10.94
CA PHE A 146 -3.36 1.93 10.23
C PHE A 146 -1.84 2.23 10.34
N ASN A 147 -1.45 3.25 11.11
CA ASN A 147 -0.09 3.80 11.16
C ASN A 147 0.43 4.18 9.75
N ILE A 148 -0.47 4.71 8.93
CA ILE A 148 -0.20 5.21 7.58
C ILE A 148 -0.38 6.73 7.60
N SER A 149 0.54 7.45 6.96
CA SER A 149 0.52 8.90 6.85
C SER A 149 1.18 9.33 5.53
N GLY A 150 0.99 10.61 5.16
CA GLY A 150 1.52 11.19 3.92
C GLY A 150 0.66 10.94 2.66
N ILE A 151 -0.52 10.32 2.80
CA ILE A 151 -1.53 10.25 1.73
C ILE A 151 -2.31 11.58 1.74
N PRO A 152 -2.33 12.36 0.64
CA PRO A 152 -3.20 13.53 0.53
C PRO A 152 -4.67 13.12 0.56
N ILE A 153 -5.54 13.87 1.25
CA ILE A 153 -6.99 13.65 1.19
C ILE A 153 -7.61 14.69 0.27
N ILE A 154 -8.37 14.25 -0.72
CA ILE A 154 -9.10 15.13 -1.65
C ILE A 154 -10.60 14.91 -1.44
N VAL A 155 -11.38 16.00 -1.52
CA VAL A 155 -12.84 15.95 -1.52
C VAL A 155 -13.30 15.95 -2.97
N THR A 156 -13.68 14.79 -3.50
CA THR A 156 -14.14 14.64 -4.89
C THR A 156 -15.53 15.21 -5.13
N GLU A 157 -16.43 15.07 -4.15
CA GLU A 157 -17.79 15.63 -4.20
C GLU A 157 -18.16 16.25 -2.86
N THR A 158 -18.81 17.41 -2.90
CA THR A 158 -19.39 18.10 -1.75
C THR A 158 -20.41 19.14 -2.22
N GLY A 159 -21.46 19.36 -1.43
CA GLY A 159 -22.56 20.25 -1.76
C GLY A 159 -23.73 20.08 -0.81
N TRP A 160 -24.81 20.83 -1.05
CA TRP A 160 -26.07 20.71 -0.33
C TRP A 160 -27.24 20.84 -1.33
N PRO A 161 -28.30 20.02 -1.25
CA PRO A 161 -29.39 20.04 -2.21
C PRO A 161 -30.22 21.32 -2.10
N TRP A 162 -30.52 21.94 -3.24
CA TRP A 162 -31.34 23.17 -3.32
C TRP A 162 -32.86 22.90 -3.36
N LEU A 163 -33.23 21.63 -3.53
CA LEU A 163 -34.60 21.13 -3.58
C LEU A 163 -34.59 19.65 -3.14
N GLY A 164 -35.52 19.26 -2.29
CA GLY A 164 -35.71 17.88 -1.83
C GLY A 164 -37.18 17.46 -1.75
N GLY A 165 -37.42 16.23 -1.30
CA GLY A 165 -38.75 15.69 -1.06
C GLY A 165 -39.42 16.20 0.23
N ALA A 166 -40.65 15.76 0.47
CA ALA A 166 -41.45 16.20 1.62
C ALA A 166 -40.85 15.87 3.01
N ASN A 167 -39.87 14.97 3.06
CA ASN A 167 -39.14 14.58 4.28
C ASN A 167 -37.76 15.25 4.39
N GLU A 168 -37.41 16.16 3.47
CA GLU A 168 -36.10 16.80 3.35
C GLU A 168 -36.23 18.34 3.44
N PRO A 169 -36.81 18.88 4.53
CA PRO A 169 -37.17 20.31 4.62
C PRO A 169 -35.97 21.26 4.54
N ASP A 170 -34.78 20.78 4.89
CA ASP A 170 -33.54 21.55 4.84
C ASP A 170 -32.92 21.63 3.43
N ALA A 171 -33.47 20.91 2.44
CA ALA A 171 -33.03 20.95 1.05
C ALA A 171 -33.60 22.17 0.31
N THR A 172 -33.12 23.36 0.68
CA THR A 172 -33.59 24.66 0.17
C THR A 172 -32.50 25.40 -0.59
N VAL A 173 -32.89 26.29 -1.50
CA VAL A 173 -31.97 27.18 -2.24
C VAL A 173 -31.12 28.02 -1.28
N GLU A 174 -31.72 28.54 -0.20
CA GLU A 174 -31.04 29.35 0.81
C GLU A 174 -29.98 28.56 1.59
N ASN A 175 -30.27 27.30 1.97
CA ASN A 175 -29.30 26.42 2.61
C ASN A 175 -28.19 26.00 1.63
N ALA A 176 -28.53 25.71 0.37
CA ALA A 176 -27.55 25.36 -0.67
C ALA A 176 -26.60 26.53 -1.01
N GLU A 177 -27.14 27.75 -1.14
CA GLU A 177 -26.34 28.95 -1.32
C GLU A 177 -25.46 29.24 -0.09
N THR A 178 -26.02 29.12 1.12
CA THR A 178 -25.28 29.30 2.37
C THR A 178 -24.15 28.30 2.51
N PHE A 179 -24.39 27.02 2.21
CA PHE A 179 -23.37 25.98 2.21
C PHE A 179 -22.24 26.29 1.22
N ASN A 180 -22.57 26.57 -0.04
CA ASN A 180 -21.59 26.84 -1.09
C ASN A 180 -20.77 28.11 -0.79
N ASN A 181 -21.41 29.21 -0.36
CA ASN A 181 -20.72 30.45 0.01
C ASN A 181 -19.79 30.27 1.22
N ASN A 182 -20.17 29.44 2.19
CA ASN A 182 -19.34 29.14 3.36
C ASN A 182 -18.19 28.18 3.01
N LEU A 183 -18.42 27.18 2.16
CA LEU A 183 -17.41 26.25 1.67
C LEU A 183 -16.34 26.97 0.84
N ILE A 184 -16.74 27.78 -0.14
CA ILE A 184 -15.83 28.59 -0.97
C ILE A 184 -14.97 29.48 -0.07
N ARG A 185 -15.57 30.15 0.92
CA ARG A 185 -14.83 30.97 1.88
C ARG A 185 -13.86 30.16 2.74
N ARG A 186 -14.22 28.94 3.17
CA ARG A 186 -13.34 28.05 3.95
C ARG A 186 -12.11 27.62 3.15
N VAL A 187 -12.31 27.27 1.88
CA VAL A 187 -11.26 26.85 0.94
C VAL A 187 -10.34 28.02 0.57
N LEU A 188 -10.89 29.18 0.20
CA LEU A 188 -10.11 30.36 -0.17
C LEU A 188 -9.30 30.95 1.00
N ASN A 189 -9.76 30.75 2.25
CA ASN A 189 -9.03 31.17 3.45
C ASN A 189 -7.93 30.18 3.88
N ASP A 190 -7.73 29.06 3.16
CA ASP A 190 -6.84 27.94 3.52
C ASP A 190 -6.91 27.50 4.99
N SER A 191 -8.11 27.59 5.56
CA SER A 191 -8.36 27.31 6.98
C SER A 191 -8.35 25.82 7.33
N GLY A 192 -8.22 24.97 6.31
CA GLY A 192 -8.12 23.51 6.40
C GLY A 192 -9.25 22.83 7.18
N PRO A 193 -9.07 21.56 7.53
CA PRO A 193 -9.30 21.07 8.89
C PRO A 193 -8.22 21.66 9.83
N PRO A 194 -8.32 21.49 11.17
CA PRO A 194 -7.18 21.73 12.04
C PRO A 194 -5.99 20.87 11.56
N ILE A 195 -4.95 21.51 11.02
CA ILE A 195 -3.82 20.78 10.44
C ILE A 195 -3.08 20.03 11.55
N TYR A 196 -3.20 18.70 11.57
CA TYR A 196 -2.43 17.81 12.46
C TYR A 196 -0.96 17.67 12.01
N THR A 197 -0.36 18.78 11.56
CA THR A 197 1.05 19.05 11.80
C THR A 197 1.27 19.04 13.31
N LEU A 198 1.77 17.92 13.83
CA LEU A 198 2.49 17.89 15.10
C LEU A 198 3.78 18.70 14.93
N GLY A 199 3.63 20.02 14.98
CA GLY A 199 4.69 20.99 14.85
C GLY A 199 5.61 20.93 16.06
N LEU A 200 6.59 20.03 16.03
CA LEU A 200 7.81 20.09 16.85
C LEU A 200 8.71 21.24 16.38
N SER A 201 8.13 22.45 16.34
CA SER A 201 8.82 23.71 16.12
C SER A 201 9.47 24.16 17.43
N THR A 202 10.58 23.51 17.78
CA THR A 202 11.54 24.05 18.74
C THR A 202 12.83 24.34 18.00
N SER A 203 12.97 25.56 17.51
CA SER A 203 14.21 26.04 16.89
C SER A 203 15.29 26.18 17.98
N ASN A 204 16.05 25.12 18.21
CA ASN A 204 17.29 25.19 18.97
C ASN A 204 18.30 24.10 18.57
N ARG A 205 19.56 24.35 18.91
CA ARG A 205 20.76 23.66 18.41
C ARG A 205 20.77 22.13 18.54
N ILE A 206 21.25 21.48 17.48
CA ILE A 206 22.31 20.44 17.48
C ILE A 206 22.31 19.47 18.69
N THR A 207 21.40 18.51 18.70
CA THR A 207 21.63 17.10 19.12
C THR A 207 20.43 16.26 18.68
N GLY A 208 20.54 15.58 17.53
CA GLY A 208 19.48 14.71 17.02
C GLY A 208 19.54 13.33 17.67
N ASN A 209 18.55 13.00 18.52
CA ASN A 209 18.34 11.64 19.03
C ASN A 209 16.99 11.11 18.51
N SER A 210 17.00 10.56 17.30
CA SER A 210 15.82 9.88 16.74
C SER A 210 15.63 8.53 17.40
N SER A 211 14.42 8.24 17.90
CA SER A 211 14.06 6.90 18.38
C SER A 211 13.94 5.92 17.21
N VAL A 212 15.06 5.30 16.84
CA VAL A 212 15.11 4.30 15.76
C VAL A 212 14.39 3.03 16.22
N THR A 213 13.49 2.52 15.38
CA THR A 213 12.79 1.26 15.59
C THR A 213 13.61 0.13 14.97
N PHE A 214 14.03 -0.82 15.81
CA PHE A 214 14.75 -2.02 15.41
C PHE A 214 13.80 -3.22 15.29
N CYS A 215 14.26 -4.28 14.62
CA CYS A 215 13.58 -5.58 14.59
C CYS A 215 14.41 -6.62 15.36
N ALA A 216 13.78 -7.40 16.24
CA ALA A 216 14.47 -8.41 17.06
C ALA A 216 13.67 -9.71 17.17
N ALA A 217 14.37 -10.84 17.36
CA ALA A 217 13.75 -12.14 17.58
C ALA A 217 13.26 -12.30 19.04
N LYS A 218 12.04 -12.84 19.19
CA LYS A 218 11.39 -13.05 20.50
C LYS A 218 12.17 -14.09 21.32
N GLN A 219 12.30 -13.85 22.64
CA GLN A 219 13.01 -14.70 23.60
C GLN A 219 12.52 -16.15 23.64
N ASN A 220 11.24 -16.38 23.33
CA ASN A 220 10.60 -17.70 23.35
C ASN A 220 10.12 -18.14 21.94
N ALA A 221 10.78 -17.67 20.87
CA ALA A 221 10.46 -18.13 19.51
C ALA A 221 10.98 -19.56 19.27
N ASP A 222 10.27 -20.30 18.42
CA ASP A 222 10.63 -21.66 18.01
C ASP A 222 11.98 -21.66 17.26
N SER A 223 12.90 -22.55 17.66
CA SER A 223 14.27 -22.56 17.14
C SER A 223 14.37 -23.04 15.69
N ALA A 224 13.45 -23.88 15.22
CA ALA A 224 13.37 -24.28 13.82
C ALA A 224 12.83 -23.11 12.96
N LYS A 225 11.76 -22.45 13.41
CA LYS A 225 11.24 -21.24 12.72
C LYS A 225 12.26 -20.11 12.67
N LEU A 226 13.02 -19.89 13.75
CA LEU A 226 14.12 -18.91 13.76
C LEU A 226 15.19 -19.25 12.72
N GLN A 227 15.55 -20.53 12.57
CA GLN A 227 16.52 -21.00 11.58
C GLN A 227 15.98 -20.81 10.14
N GLU A 228 14.71 -21.14 9.88
CA GLU A 228 14.07 -20.92 8.58
C GLU A 228 13.99 -19.43 8.21
N GLY A 229 13.53 -18.58 9.13
CA GLY A 229 13.47 -17.14 8.94
C GLY A 229 14.85 -16.51 8.75
N LEU A 230 15.88 -17.00 9.46
CA LEU A 230 17.28 -16.57 9.31
C LEU A 230 17.83 -16.93 7.92
N ASN A 231 17.62 -18.18 7.48
CA ASN A 231 17.98 -18.64 6.14
C ASN A 231 17.30 -17.79 5.05
N TRP A 232 16.02 -17.46 5.24
CA TRP A 232 15.28 -16.58 4.33
C TRP A 232 15.85 -15.16 4.32
N ALA A 233 16.09 -14.55 5.50
CA ALA A 233 16.60 -13.19 5.63
C ALA A 233 17.97 -13.02 4.93
N CYS A 234 18.90 -13.94 5.18
CA CYS A 234 20.23 -13.94 4.56
C CYS A 234 20.22 -14.31 3.07
N GLY A 235 19.20 -15.06 2.63
CA GLY A 235 19.00 -15.48 1.24
C GLY A 235 18.08 -14.52 0.48
N GLN A 236 16.80 -14.87 0.39
CA GLN A 236 15.80 -14.16 -0.42
C GLN A 236 15.48 -12.75 0.10
N GLY A 237 15.57 -12.51 1.42
CA GLY A 237 15.42 -11.18 2.01
C GLY A 237 16.60 -10.24 1.72
N GLY A 238 17.77 -10.79 1.38
CA GLY A 238 18.96 -10.02 1.02
C GLY A 238 19.54 -9.17 2.16
N ALA A 239 19.46 -9.62 3.41
CA ALA A 239 20.12 -9.02 4.56
C ALA A 239 21.64 -9.26 4.56
N ASN A 240 22.42 -8.33 5.11
CA ASN A 240 23.88 -8.46 5.21
C ASN A 240 24.31 -9.33 6.40
N CYS A 241 24.20 -10.63 6.24
CA CYS A 241 24.57 -11.61 7.26
C CYS A 241 26.09 -11.84 7.43
N THR A 242 26.94 -10.92 6.98
CA THR A 242 28.41 -11.02 7.15
C THR A 242 28.83 -10.88 8.61
N ALA A 243 28.19 -9.98 9.36
CA ALA A 243 28.58 -9.67 10.75
C ALA A 243 28.32 -10.82 11.75
N ILE A 244 27.46 -11.78 11.39
CA ILE A 244 27.10 -12.96 12.18
C ILE A 244 27.87 -14.23 11.76
N GLN A 245 28.88 -14.13 10.89
CA GLN A 245 29.75 -15.27 10.55
C GLN A 245 30.81 -15.51 11.61
N GLN A 246 31.33 -16.74 11.70
CA GLN A 246 32.32 -17.12 12.71
C GLN A 246 33.55 -16.20 12.68
N GLY A 247 33.82 -15.53 13.81
CA GLY A 247 34.91 -14.55 13.95
C GLY A 247 34.51 -13.08 13.73
N HIS A 248 33.28 -12.80 13.31
CA HIS A 248 32.76 -11.43 13.15
C HIS A 248 32.03 -10.91 14.42
N PRO A 249 31.84 -9.58 14.56
CA PRO A 249 31.44 -8.96 15.84
C PRO A 249 30.08 -9.41 16.42
N CYS A 250 29.14 -9.87 15.59
CA CYS A 250 27.82 -10.32 16.01
C CYS A 250 27.67 -11.86 16.07
N TYR A 251 28.78 -12.61 16.01
CA TYR A 251 28.73 -14.08 16.06
C TYR A 251 28.37 -14.63 17.45
N LEU A 252 28.72 -13.93 18.52
CA LEU A 252 28.52 -14.38 19.91
C LEU A 252 27.44 -13.57 20.62
N PRO A 253 26.59 -14.18 21.48
CA PRO A 253 26.46 -15.61 21.70
C PRO A 253 25.94 -16.34 20.44
N ASN A 254 26.51 -17.53 20.18
CA ASN A 254 26.19 -18.34 19.01
C ASN A 254 24.84 -19.04 19.19
N THR A 255 23.74 -18.29 18.98
CA THR A 255 22.36 -18.77 19.07
C THR A 255 21.56 -18.30 17.86
N TYR A 256 20.59 -19.12 17.42
CA TYR A 256 19.69 -18.73 16.32
C TYR A 256 18.96 -17.42 16.63
N GLN A 257 18.59 -17.16 17.89
CA GLN A 257 17.91 -15.91 18.27
C GLN A 257 18.78 -14.66 18.06
N ASN A 258 20.07 -14.70 18.42
CA ASN A 258 20.96 -13.55 18.23
C ASN A 258 21.27 -13.31 16.75
N HIS A 259 21.55 -14.38 16.00
CA HIS A 259 21.81 -14.30 14.56
C HIS A 259 20.57 -13.86 13.78
N ALA A 260 19.40 -14.41 14.10
CA ALA A 260 18.11 -13.97 13.58
C ALA A 260 17.84 -12.50 13.88
N SER A 261 18.01 -12.05 15.13
CA SER A 261 17.79 -10.63 15.48
C SER A 261 18.60 -9.68 14.61
N TYR A 262 19.88 -9.96 14.38
CA TYR A 262 20.72 -9.13 13.52
C TYR A 262 20.26 -9.15 12.05
N ALA A 263 20.01 -10.34 11.49
CA ALA A 263 19.57 -10.49 10.10
C ALA A 263 18.18 -9.89 9.86
N TYR A 264 17.26 -10.04 10.82
CA TYR A 264 15.91 -9.48 10.77
C TYR A 264 15.94 -7.97 10.87
N ASN A 265 16.81 -7.40 11.71
CA ASN A 265 17.02 -5.96 11.74
C ASN A 265 17.58 -5.42 10.43
N ASP A 266 18.63 -6.02 9.87
CA ASP A 266 19.22 -5.51 8.63
C ASP A 266 18.24 -5.62 7.44
N TYR A 267 17.49 -6.73 7.35
CA TYR A 267 16.34 -6.83 6.44
C TYR A 267 15.33 -5.70 6.67
N TYR A 268 14.90 -5.51 7.92
CA TYR A 268 13.86 -4.55 8.27
C TYR A 268 14.31 -3.12 7.96
N GLN A 269 15.49 -2.68 8.40
CA GLN A 269 16.03 -1.35 8.08
C GLN A 269 16.11 -1.10 6.57
N LYS A 270 16.46 -2.12 5.78
CA LYS A 270 16.56 -2.06 4.32
C LYS A 270 15.21 -2.05 3.60
N MET A 271 14.22 -2.80 4.11
CA MET A 271 13.00 -3.14 3.37
C MET A 271 11.69 -2.56 3.95
N HIS A 272 11.66 -2.06 5.19
CA HIS A 272 10.43 -1.53 5.82
C HIS A 272 9.81 -0.36 5.04
N SER A 273 10.63 0.50 4.46
CA SER A 273 10.23 1.59 3.56
C SER A 273 9.56 1.10 2.25
N THR A 274 9.71 -0.19 1.94
CA THR A 274 9.08 -0.89 0.80
C THR A 274 8.09 -1.98 1.23
N GLY A 275 7.67 -1.99 2.51
CA GLY A 275 6.66 -2.92 3.04
C GLY A 275 7.19 -4.20 3.69
N GLY A 276 8.50 -4.35 3.88
CA GLY A 276 9.09 -5.46 4.63
C GLY A 276 8.73 -5.41 6.12
N THR A 277 8.14 -6.49 6.66
CA THR A 277 7.64 -6.53 8.03
C THR A 277 8.65 -7.13 9.01
N CYS A 278 8.50 -6.80 10.30
CA CYS A 278 9.23 -7.42 11.40
C CYS A 278 8.34 -8.48 12.08
N ASP A 279 8.01 -9.55 11.35
CA ASP A 279 7.19 -10.66 11.87
C ASP A 279 7.91 -12.02 11.76
N PHE A 280 8.42 -12.36 10.57
CA PHE A 280 9.16 -13.61 10.31
C PHE A 280 8.42 -14.86 10.85
N ASP A 281 7.19 -15.09 10.37
CA ASP A 281 6.31 -16.19 10.79
C ASP A 281 6.09 -16.21 12.32
N GLY A 282 5.78 -15.02 12.84
CA GLY A 282 5.57 -14.75 14.26
C GLY A 282 6.80 -14.82 15.16
N THR A 283 8.02 -15.05 14.65
CA THR A 283 9.24 -15.16 15.47
C THR A 283 9.85 -13.82 15.90
N ALA A 284 9.56 -12.73 15.18
CA ALA A 284 10.14 -11.40 15.41
C ALA A 284 9.15 -10.40 16.03
N THR A 285 9.68 -9.27 16.53
CA THR A 285 8.89 -8.10 16.95
C THR A 285 9.73 -6.83 16.82
N THR A 286 9.08 -5.69 16.58
CA THR A 286 9.74 -4.38 16.65
C THR A 286 10.09 -4.01 18.10
N THR A 287 11.13 -3.19 18.27
CA THR A 287 11.58 -2.64 19.55
C THR A 287 12.20 -1.26 19.35
N THR A 288 12.00 -0.35 20.30
CA THR A 288 12.69 0.97 20.36
C THR A 288 13.95 0.94 21.23
N VAL A 289 14.25 -0.20 21.86
CA VAL A 289 15.52 -0.45 22.55
C VAL A 289 16.54 -0.93 21.54
N ASP A 290 17.67 -0.23 21.41
CA ASP A 290 18.79 -0.64 20.55
C ASP A 290 19.34 -2.01 21.01
N PRO A 291 19.27 -3.05 20.16
CA PRO A 291 19.74 -4.40 20.50
C PRO A 291 21.26 -4.58 20.32
N SER A 292 22.02 -3.52 20.02
CA SER A 292 23.49 -3.55 19.90
C SER A 292 24.17 -3.87 21.24
N TYR A 293 25.27 -4.64 21.20
CA TYR A 293 26.04 -5.00 22.38
C TYR A 293 27.53 -5.20 22.07
N GLY A 294 28.40 -4.68 22.94
CA GLY A 294 29.86 -4.81 22.78
C GLY A 294 30.34 -4.23 21.45
N SER A 295 30.91 -5.08 20.58
CA SER A 295 31.30 -4.74 19.22
C SER A 295 30.24 -5.04 18.15
N CYS A 296 29.13 -5.69 18.51
CA CYS A 296 28.00 -5.92 17.62
C CYS A 296 27.11 -4.67 17.56
N ILE A 297 27.22 -3.91 16.47
CA ILE A 297 26.43 -2.71 16.22
C ILE A 297 25.38 -3.01 15.15
N PHE A 298 24.11 -2.82 15.47
CA PHE A 298 23.00 -3.07 14.55
C PHE A 298 22.79 -1.88 13.61
N THR A 299 22.41 -2.16 12.36
CA THR A 299 21.96 -1.15 11.39
C THR A 299 20.89 -0.26 12.01
N GLY A 300 21.12 1.06 12.02
CA GLY A 300 20.25 2.04 12.68
C GLY A 300 20.72 2.52 14.07
N SER A 301 21.68 1.85 14.71
CA SER A 301 22.26 2.31 15.97
C SER A 301 23.01 3.65 15.82
N SER A 302 22.93 4.50 16.84
CA SER A 302 23.65 5.79 16.90
C SER A 302 25.18 5.65 16.86
N ASN A 303 25.71 4.45 17.09
CA ASN A 303 27.14 4.13 16.95
C ASN A 303 27.55 3.77 15.50
N SER A 304 26.64 3.85 14.53
CA SER A 304 26.90 3.63 13.09
C SER A 304 27.76 4.76 12.48
N SER A 305 29.04 4.77 12.85
CA SER A 305 30.03 5.70 12.29
C SER A 305 30.44 5.24 10.89
N THR A 306 30.17 6.09 9.89
CA THR A 306 30.24 5.76 8.47
C THR A 306 31.65 5.39 8.00
N SER A 307 31.78 4.37 7.14
CA SER A 307 32.96 4.16 6.29
C SER A 307 32.62 3.43 4.98
N GLY A 308 33.10 3.97 3.85
CA GLY A 308 33.24 3.25 2.59
C GLY A 308 31.98 3.08 1.71
N ARG A 309 31.72 4.04 0.81
CA ARG A 309 30.96 3.76 -0.43
C ARG A 309 31.86 2.96 -1.40
N ILE A 310 31.66 1.65 -1.52
CA ILE A 310 32.18 0.83 -2.63
C ILE A 310 31.10 -0.16 -3.05
N PHE A 311 30.84 -0.26 -4.36
CA PHE A 311 29.98 -1.31 -4.96
C PHE A 311 30.85 -2.32 -5.72
N PRO A 312 31.03 -3.55 -5.21
CA PRO A 312 31.39 -4.73 -5.99
C PRO A 312 30.12 -5.50 -6.46
N PRO A 313 30.24 -6.48 -7.38
CA PRO A 313 29.09 -7.11 -8.02
C PRO A 313 28.34 -8.13 -7.16
N VAL A 314 27.14 -8.48 -7.62
CA VAL A 314 26.25 -9.49 -7.03
C VAL A 314 26.94 -10.86 -6.96
N ALA A 315 27.04 -11.44 -5.77
CA ALA A 315 27.48 -12.81 -5.56
C ALA A 315 26.30 -13.79 -5.60
N PHE A 316 26.49 -14.97 -6.18
CA PHE A 316 25.51 -16.05 -6.17
C PHE A 316 25.47 -16.75 -4.80
N GLY A 317 24.29 -17.25 -4.42
CA GLY A 317 24.09 -17.93 -3.12
C GLY A 317 24.81 -19.29 -3.00
N PRO A 318 24.98 -19.80 -1.77
CA PRO A 318 25.69 -21.05 -1.51
C PRO A 318 24.93 -22.28 -2.06
N ILE A 319 25.69 -23.28 -2.51
CA ILE A 319 25.18 -24.57 -2.98
C ILE A 319 25.09 -25.53 -1.78
N SER A 320 23.90 -26.09 -1.52
CA SER A 320 23.74 -27.18 -0.56
C SER A 320 24.24 -28.53 -1.12
N PRO A 321 24.85 -29.40 -0.28
CA PRO A 321 25.51 -30.62 -0.74
C PRO A 321 24.55 -31.77 -1.09
N GLN A 322 25.08 -32.76 -1.82
CA GLN A 322 24.36 -33.96 -2.27
C GLN A 322 24.21 -35.02 -1.16
N GLY A 323 23.10 -35.78 -1.22
CA GLY A 323 22.89 -37.04 -0.51
C GLY A 323 21.40 -37.30 -0.25
N GLY A 324 20.83 -38.49 -0.50
CA GLY A 324 21.37 -39.68 -1.18
C GLY A 324 20.22 -40.63 -1.53
N SER A 325 20.34 -41.40 -2.60
CA SER A 325 19.21 -42.15 -3.19
C SER A 325 18.66 -43.27 -2.30
N SER A 326 17.36 -43.55 -2.44
CA SER A 326 16.78 -44.87 -2.16
C SER A 326 15.59 -45.11 -3.07
N SER A 327 15.77 -46.00 -4.05
CA SER A 327 14.78 -46.40 -5.04
C SER A 327 13.97 -47.61 -4.57
N LEU A 328 12.65 -47.58 -4.74
CA LEU A 328 11.85 -48.80 -4.85
C LEU A 328 10.85 -48.65 -6.01
N SER A 329 10.91 -49.60 -6.94
CA SER A 329 10.14 -49.64 -8.17
C SER A 329 9.04 -50.70 -8.09
N PHE A 330 7.85 -50.42 -8.62
CA PHE A 330 6.97 -51.47 -9.13
C PHE A 330 6.12 -51.00 -10.31
N GLU A 331 6.22 -51.74 -11.41
CA GLU A 331 5.33 -51.72 -12.57
C GLU A 331 4.06 -52.58 -12.32
N THR A 332 2.91 -52.41 -13.02
CA THR A 332 2.41 -51.27 -13.82
C THR A 332 1.00 -50.81 -13.33
N SER A 333 -0.20 -51.00 -13.91
CA SER A 333 -0.67 -51.61 -15.17
C SER A 333 -1.97 -50.98 -15.71
N LYS A 334 -2.48 -51.49 -16.85
CA LYS A 334 -3.54 -50.88 -17.69
C LYS A 334 -4.98 -51.18 -17.24
N ALA A 335 -5.86 -50.20 -17.46
CA ALA A 335 -7.24 -50.39 -17.93
C ALA A 335 -7.63 -49.22 -18.86
N GLN A 336 -8.47 -49.45 -19.87
CA GLN A 336 -8.83 -48.45 -20.90
C GLN A 336 -10.31 -48.47 -21.28
N SER A 337 -10.98 -47.31 -21.20
CA SER A 337 -12.10 -46.86 -22.06
C SER A 337 -12.37 -45.37 -21.75
N LEU A 338 -12.55 -44.42 -22.67
CA LEU A 338 -13.51 -44.32 -23.80
C LEU A 338 -14.96 -44.30 -23.29
N LEU A 339 -15.85 -43.35 -23.61
CA LEU A 339 -16.00 -42.42 -24.76
C LEU A 339 -16.45 -41.00 -24.29
N SER A 340 -16.17 -39.90 -25.02
CA SER A 340 -17.04 -39.18 -26.00
C SER A 340 -18.40 -38.68 -25.44
N SER A 341 -18.93 -37.48 -25.77
CA SER A 341 -18.57 -36.46 -26.78
C SER A 341 -19.07 -35.05 -26.37
N ALA A 342 -18.63 -34.01 -27.09
CA ALA A 342 -19.09 -32.62 -26.92
C ALA A 342 -20.55 -32.36 -27.30
N PHE A 343 -21.10 -31.24 -26.82
CA PHE A 343 -22.15 -30.48 -27.51
C PHE A 343 -21.93 -28.97 -27.37
N LEU A 344 -22.22 -28.21 -28.42
CA LEU A 344 -22.27 -26.74 -28.42
C LEU A 344 -23.66 -26.26 -28.01
N ALA A 345 -23.75 -25.11 -27.36
CA ALA A 345 -24.77 -24.09 -27.68
C ALA A 345 -24.37 -22.70 -27.19
N LEU A 346 -24.44 -21.71 -28.08
CA LEU A 346 -24.49 -20.28 -27.78
C LEU A 346 -25.97 -19.86 -27.73
N ILE A 347 -26.36 -18.92 -26.88
CA ILE A 347 -27.48 -17.99 -27.12
C ILE A 347 -27.38 -16.81 -26.14
N LEU A 348 -27.79 -15.62 -26.59
CA LEU A 348 -27.84 -14.38 -25.79
C LEU A 348 -29.27 -14.10 -25.32
N LEU A 349 -29.38 -13.32 -24.24
CA LEU A 349 -30.29 -12.17 -24.17
C LEU A 349 -29.67 -11.10 -23.26
#